data_AF-A0A843X838-F1
#
_entry.id   AF-A0A843X838-F1
#
_cell.length_a   1.000
_cell.length_b   1.000
_cell.length_c   1.000
_cell.angle_alpha   90.00
_cell.angle_beta   90.00
_cell.angle_gamma   90.00
#
_symmetry.space_group_name_H-M   'P 1'
#
loop_
_entity.id
_entity.type
_entity.pdbx_description
1 polymer ?
#
loop_
_entity_poly.entity_id
_entity_poly.type
_entity_poly.pdbx_seq_one_letter_code
_entity_poly.pdbx_strand_id
1 'polypeptide(L)'
;MIESLYEVLRLVDGDRTPTMGLVYAKLEVAKKRIIAASAKYAHMLIDIVEDSWDRQMSRDLHMTAYYLHPGFQHEDELAYRDDLLGAVTSVVDRMSRNHEKAAAALNELKYFREGIGSFGDPSAIASRQKLDPGEWWLSYGRSLTTLREITIRVLSQTSSSSGCERNNWSTFALIHTKMRN
;
A
#
# COMPACT_ATOMS: atom_id res chain seq x y z
N MET A 1 1.68 -22.40 -3.19
CA MET A 1 2.81 -21.46 -3.34
C MET A 1 2.45 -20.33 -4.32
N ILE A 2 2.17 -20.64 -5.60
CA ILE A 2 1.87 -19.63 -6.64
C ILE A 2 0.46 -19.05 -6.54
N GLU A 3 -0.50 -19.82 -6.02
CA GLU A 3 -1.90 -19.41 -5.86
C GLU A 3 -2.08 -18.08 -5.12
N SER A 4 -1.25 -17.81 -4.10
CA SER A 4 -1.32 -16.55 -3.36
C SER A 4 -0.90 -15.32 -4.17
N LEU A 5 0.00 -15.46 -5.15
CA LEU A 5 0.32 -14.36 -6.07
C LEU A 5 -0.80 -14.14 -7.09
N TYR A 6 -1.48 -15.22 -7.48
CA TYR A 6 -2.60 -15.14 -8.39
C TYR A 6 -3.83 -14.45 -7.76
N GLU A 7 -4.03 -14.59 -6.44
CA GLU A 7 -5.02 -13.79 -5.70
C GLU A 7 -4.72 -12.29 -5.75
N VAL A 8 -3.46 -11.89 -5.56
CA VAL A 8 -3.03 -10.48 -5.67
C VAL A 8 -3.26 -9.97 -7.10
N LEU A 9 -2.99 -10.82 -8.09
CA LEU A 9 -3.19 -10.47 -9.49
C LEU A 9 -4.63 -10.22 -9.85
N ARG A 10 -5.52 -11.15 -9.49
CA ARG A 10 -6.96 -10.99 -9.71
C ARG A 10 -7.51 -9.75 -9.02
N LEU A 11 -6.92 -9.36 -7.88
CA LEU A 11 -7.30 -8.14 -7.19
C LEU A 11 -6.92 -6.90 -8.00
N VAL A 12 -5.71 -6.85 -8.56
CA VAL A 12 -5.23 -5.73 -9.39
C VAL A 12 -5.96 -5.64 -10.73
N ASP A 13 -6.25 -6.79 -11.36
CA ASP A 13 -6.91 -6.89 -12.66
C ASP A 13 -8.45 -6.86 -12.58
N GLY A 14 -9.02 -6.83 -11.38
CA GLY A 14 -10.47 -6.86 -11.18
C GLY A 14 -11.18 -5.57 -11.61
N ASP A 15 -12.46 -5.69 -11.99
CA ASP A 15 -13.30 -4.55 -12.42
C ASP A 15 -13.50 -3.49 -11.32
N ARG A 16 -13.36 -3.89 -10.04
CA ARG A 16 -13.26 -2.96 -8.92
C ARG A 16 -11.79 -2.66 -8.67
N THR A 17 -11.38 -1.43 -8.91
CA THR A 17 -10.02 -0.95 -8.66
C THR A 17 -9.73 -0.97 -7.15
N PRO A 18 -8.87 -1.87 -6.65
CA PRO A 18 -8.51 -1.89 -5.25
C PRO A 18 -7.68 -0.65 -4.91
N THR A 19 -7.72 -0.21 -3.65
CA THR A 19 -6.80 0.82 -3.18
C THR A 19 -5.36 0.27 -3.22
N MET A 20 -4.38 1.10 -3.59
CA MET A 20 -2.97 0.67 -3.65
C MET A 20 -2.47 0.06 -2.33
N GLY A 21 -2.97 0.57 -1.20
CA GLY A 21 -2.63 0.04 0.12
C GLY A 21 -3.11 -1.41 0.32
N LEU A 22 -4.29 -1.76 -0.19
CA LEU A 22 -4.82 -3.12 -0.12
C LEU A 22 -4.00 -4.09 -0.97
N VAL A 23 -3.54 -3.66 -2.16
CA VAL A 23 -2.68 -4.46 -3.02
C VAL A 23 -1.38 -4.83 -2.30
N TYR A 24 -0.72 -3.85 -1.69
CA TYR A 24 0.49 -4.10 -0.91
C TYR A 24 0.24 -5.02 0.29
N ALA A 25 -0.85 -4.82 1.04
CA ALA A 25 -1.23 -5.68 2.15
C ALA A 25 -1.36 -7.15 1.72
N LYS A 26 -2.05 -7.40 0.61
CA LYS A 26 -2.24 -8.76 0.06
C LYS A 26 -0.94 -9.35 -0.46
N LEU A 27 -0.06 -8.53 -1.03
CA LEU A 27 1.26 -8.95 -1.46
C LEU A 27 2.13 -9.42 -0.29
N GLU A 28 2.14 -8.68 0.82
CA GLU A 28 2.89 -9.07 2.04
C GLU A 28 2.38 -10.41 2.60
N VAL A 29 1.06 -10.62 2.61
CA VAL A 29 0.46 -11.92 2.98
C VAL A 29 0.88 -13.03 2.01
N ALA A 30 0.90 -12.76 0.70
CA ALA A 30 1.32 -13.73 -0.30
C ALA A 30 2.80 -14.12 -0.14
N LYS A 31 3.69 -13.16 0.10
CA LYS A 31 5.12 -13.41 0.39
C LYS A 31 5.28 -14.31 1.62
N LYS A 32 4.60 -14.00 2.74
CA LYS A 32 4.63 -14.83 3.96
C LYS A 32 4.18 -16.27 3.68
N ARG A 33 3.12 -16.47 2.89
CA ARG A 33 2.62 -17.79 2.49
C ARG A 33 3.61 -18.55 1.60
N ILE A 34 4.31 -17.88 0.70
CA ILE A 34 5.34 -18.49 -0.15
C ILE A 34 6.52 -18.99 0.70
N ILE A 35 7.00 -18.16 1.64
CA ILE A 35 8.09 -18.51 2.57
C ILE A 35 7.71 -19.74 3.38
N ALA A 36 6.50 -19.74 3.95
CA ALA A 36 5.99 -20.86 4.74
C ALA A 36 5.81 -22.15 3.92
N ALA A 37 5.45 -22.04 2.63
CA ALA A 37 5.24 -23.19 1.77
C ALA A 37 6.55 -23.85 1.31
N SER A 38 7.63 -23.08 1.10
CA SER A 38 8.94 -23.64 0.76
C SER A 38 10.07 -22.61 0.83
N ALA A 39 10.89 -22.66 1.87
CA ALA A 39 12.08 -21.81 2.01
C ALA A 39 13.05 -21.91 0.81
N LYS A 40 13.18 -23.09 0.19
CA LYS A 40 14.11 -23.35 -0.93
C LYS A 40 13.81 -22.53 -2.20
N TYR A 41 12.54 -22.28 -2.49
CA TYR A 41 12.09 -21.61 -3.72
C TYR A 41 11.51 -20.22 -3.44
N ALA A 42 11.28 -19.89 -2.17
CA ALA A 42 10.71 -18.61 -1.77
C ALA A 42 11.56 -17.43 -2.19
N HIS A 43 12.89 -17.50 -2.02
CA HIS A 43 13.76 -16.37 -2.35
C HIS A 43 13.65 -16.01 -3.84
N MET A 44 13.77 -16.98 -4.76
CA MET A 44 13.67 -16.71 -6.20
C MET A 44 12.32 -16.10 -6.58
N LEU A 45 11.21 -16.62 -6.03
CA LEU A 45 9.89 -16.09 -6.34
C LEU A 45 9.68 -14.67 -5.78
N ILE A 46 10.21 -14.39 -4.59
CA ILE A 46 10.14 -13.06 -3.97
C ILE A 46 11.01 -12.08 -4.74
N ASP A 47 12.25 -12.45 -5.09
CA ASP A 47 13.18 -11.60 -5.83
C ASP A 47 12.57 -11.13 -7.15
N ILE A 48 11.91 -12.04 -7.88
CA ILE A 48 11.25 -11.71 -9.14
C ILE A 48 10.04 -10.76 -8.93
N VAL A 49 9.29 -10.97 -7.84
CA VAL A 49 8.15 -10.11 -7.47
C VAL A 49 8.63 -8.71 -7.10
N GLU A 50 9.68 -8.59 -6.29
CA GLU A 50 10.30 -7.31 -5.90
C GLU A 50 10.86 -6.57 -7.12
N ASP A 51 11.58 -7.27 -8.01
CA ASP A 51 12.13 -6.68 -9.23
C ASP A 51 11.04 -6.21 -10.21
N SER A 52 9.89 -6.89 -10.25
CA SER A 52 8.72 -6.44 -11.02
C SER A 52 8.06 -5.22 -10.39
N TRP A 53 7.98 -5.21 -9.05
CA TRP A 53 7.39 -4.14 -8.28
C TRP A 53 8.19 -2.83 -8.40
N ASP A 54 9.50 -2.90 -8.20
CA ASP A 54 10.41 -1.74 -8.30
C ASP A 54 10.39 -1.11 -9.70
N ARG A 55 10.26 -1.92 -10.75
CA ARG A 55 10.29 -1.44 -12.14
C ARG A 55 8.96 -0.91 -12.66
N GLN A 56 7.82 -1.38 -12.14
CA GLN A 56 6.52 -1.16 -12.79
C GLN A 56 5.45 -0.57 -11.89
N MET A 57 5.53 -0.78 -10.57
CA MET A 57 4.47 -0.41 -9.64
C MET A 57 5.06 0.48 -8.56
N SER A 58 5.01 1.81 -8.76
CA SER A 58 5.51 2.85 -7.85
C SER A 58 5.55 2.38 -6.38
N ARG A 59 6.69 1.80 -5.96
CA ARG A 59 6.77 0.99 -4.74
C ARG A 59 6.43 1.81 -3.52
N ASP A 60 7.07 2.97 -3.43
CA ASP A 60 6.88 3.90 -2.34
C ASP A 60 5.43 4.36 -2.23
N LEU A 61 4.73 4.52 -3.36
CA LEU A 61 3.34 4.96 -3.36
C LEU A 61 2.40 3.90 -2.79
N HIS A 62 2.61 2.63 -3.13
CA HIS A 62 1.85 1.53 -2.56
C HIS A 62 2.16 1.31 -1.07
N MET A 63 3.44 1.38 -0.70
CA MET A 63 3.88 1.31 0.70
C MET A 63 3.30 2.47 1.53
N THR A 64 3.28 3.68 0.97
CA THR A 64 2.67 4.86 1.60
C THR A 64 1.16 4.69 1.73
N ALA A 65 0.47 4.24 0.68
CA ALA A 65 -0.97 3.98 0.73
C ALA A 65 -1.33 2.90 1.77
N TYR A 66 -0.47 1.90 1.93
CA TYR A 66 -0.60 0.87 2.94
C TYR A 66 -0.41 1.44 4.35
N TYR A 67 0.64 2.22 4.56
CA TYR A 67 0.93 2.87 5.85
C TYR A 67 -0.21 3.82 6.28
N LEU A 68 -0.75 4.60 5.34
CA LEU A 68 -1.83 5.57 5.59
C LEU A 68 -3.20 4.92 5.71
N HIS A 69 -3.32 3.60 5.53
CA HIS A 69 -4.60 2.91 5.65
C HIS A 69 -4.98 2.72 7.13
N PRO A 70 -6.09 3.30 7.60
CA PRO A 70 -6.44 3.29 9.03
C PRO A 70 -6.74 1.88 9.56
N GLY A 71 -7.14 0.96 8.67
CA GLY A 71 -7.29 -0.45 9.00
C GLY A 71 -5.98 -1.16 9.36
N PHE A 72 -4.86 -0.83 8.71
CA PHE A 72 -3.60 -1.56 8.86
C PHE A 72 -2.66 -0.93 9.88
N GLN A 73 -2.73 0.39 10.05
CA GLN A 73 -1.79 1.18 10.84
C GLN A 73 -1.63 0.73 12.31
N HIS A 74 -2.62 0.03 12.87
CA HIS A 74 -2.59 -0.47 14.26
C HIS A 74 -2.33 -1.98 14.39
N GLU A 75 -1.88 -2.65 13.34
CA GLU A 75 -1.25 -3.96 13.50
C GLU A 75 0.17 -3.72 14.07
N ASP A 76 0.46 -4.32 15.23
CA ASP A 76 1.42 -3.89 16.29
C ASP A 76 2.89 -3.56 15.88
N GLU A 77 3.27 -3.66 14.61
CA GLU A 77 4.64 -3.39 14.16
C GLU A 77 4.74 -2.56 12.86
N LEU A 78 3.64 -2.28 12.17
CA LEU A 78 3.68 -1.56 10.89
C LEU A 78 4.05 -0.08 11.04
N ALA A 79 3.63 0.54 12.14
CA ALA A 79 3.74 1.97 12.36
C ALA A 79 5.21 2.46 12.48
N TYR A 80 6.14 1.54 12.77
CA TYR A 80 7.56 1.79 13.04
C TYR A 80 8.51 1.11 12.05
N ARG A 81 7.98 0.52 10.97
CA ARG A 81 8.81 -0.06 9.91
C ARG A 81 9.57 1.03 9.14
N ASP A 82 10.90 1.02 9.25
CA ASP A 82 11.79 2.01 8.62
C ASP A 82 11.61 2.09 7.10
N ASP A 83 11.36 0.97 6.44
CA ASP A 83 11.13 0.93 4.99
C ASP A 83 9.82 1.61 4.59
N LEU A 84 8.75 1.44 5.39
CA LEU A 84 7.48 2.16 5.19
C LEU A 84 7.64 3.65 5.47
N LEU A 85 8.36 4.03 6.53
CA LEU A 85 8.61 5.44 6.86
C LEU A 85 9.46 6.14 5.78
N GLY A 86 10.46 5.45 5.23
CA GLY A 86 11.23 5.92 4.09
C GLY A 86 10.37 6.15 2.85
N ALA A 87 9.48 5.20 2.54
CA ALA A 87 8.52 5.34 1.45
C ALA A 87 7.56 6.53 1.65
N VAL A 88 7.01 6.69 2.85
CA VAL A 88 6.13 7.83 3.19
C VAL A 88 6.88 9.15 3.00
N THR A 89 8.12 9.23 3.47
CA THR A 89 8.97 10.43 3.31
C THR A 89 9.20 10.76 1.85
N SER A 90 9.61 9.77 1.04
CA SER A 90 9.81 9.89 -0.42
C SER A 90 8.55 10.41 -1.13
N VAL A 91 7.38 9.83 -0.83
CA VAL A 91 6.11 10.23 -1.44
C VAL A 91 5.67 11.62 -0.98
N VAL A 92 5.79 11.93 0.31
CA VAL A 92 5.45 13.25 0.85
C VAL A 92 6.32 14.33 0.23
N ASP A 93 7.62 14.12 0.12
CA ASP A 93 8.55 15.06 -0.52
C ASP A 93 8.20 15.28 -1.99
N ARG A 94 7.89 14.21 -2.74
CA ARG A 94 7.53 14.28 -4.16
C ARG A 94 6.17 14.94 -4.42
N MET A 95 5.19 14.75 -3.52
CA MET A 95 3.82 15.25 -3.68
C MET A 95 3.60 16.63 -3.04
N SER A 96 4.54 17.09 -2.21
CA SER A 96 4.52 18.41 -1.59
C SER A 96 4.97 19.50 -2.56
N ARG A 97 4.38 20.69 -2.44
CA ARG A 97 4.74 21.84 -3.28
C ARG A 97 6.07 22.48 -2.89
N ASN A 98 6.48 22.31 -1.63
CA ASN A 98 7.73 22.82 -1.07
C ASN A 98 8.14 21.99 0.16
N HIS A 99 9.38 22.16 0.60
CA HIS A 99 9.95 21.42 1.73
C HIS A 99 9.28 21.75 3.08
N GLU A 100 8.75 22.96 3.25
CA GLU A 100 8.04 23.34 4.48
C GLU A 100 6.74 22.54 4.65
N LYS A 101 5.96 22.37 3.58
CA LYS A 101 4.76 21.53 3.60
C LYS A 101 5.10 20.06 3.80
N ALA A 102 6.17 19.57 3.19
CA ALA A 102 6.63 18.21 3.41
C ALA A 102 6.97 17.98 4.89
N ALA A 103 7.76 18.87 5.49
CA ALA A 103 8.10 18.82 6.90
C ALA A 103 6.87 18.92 7.81
N ALA A 104 5.89 19.78 7.47
CA ALA A 104 4.63 19.87 8.21
C ALA A 104 3.84 18.56 8.15
N ALA A 105 3.70 17.94 6.97
CA ALA A 105 3.00 16.67 6.80
C ALA A 105 3.68 15.52 7.57
N LEU A 106 5.02 15.45 7.54
CA LEU A 106 5.78 14.45 8.30
C LEU A 106 5.67 14.66 9.82
N ASN A 107 5.66 15.92 10.28
CA ASN A 107 5.39 16.24 11.67
C ASN A 107 3.96 15.89 12.09
N GLU A 108 2.99 15.99 11.19
CA GLU A 108 1.61 15.58 11.41
C GLU A 108 1.46 14.05 11.49
N LEU A 109 2.32 13.30 10.78
CA LEU A 109 2.28 11.84 10.70
C LEU A 109 2.32 11.15 12.07
N LYS A 110 3.05 11.72 13.03
CA LYS A 110 3.15 11.17 14.40
C LYS A 110 1.80 11.11 15.11
N TYR A 111 0.89 12.06 14.85
CA TYR A 111 -0.43 12.08 15.50
C TYR A 111 -1.32 10.97 14.98
N PHE A 112 -1.28 10.71 13.67
CA PHE A 112 -1.93 9.55 13.08
C PHE A 112 -1.33 8.27 13.69
N ARG A 113 0.01 8.15 13.63
CA ARG A 113 0.78 7.00 14.15
C ARG A 113 0.41 6.63 15.59
N GLU A 114 0.37 7.63 16.46
CA GLU A 114 0.16 7.47 17.91
C GLU A 114 -1.33 7.50 18.30
N GLY A 115 -2.25 7.64 17.33
CA GLY A 115 -3.69 7.70 17.60
C GLY A 115 -4.11 8.94 18.41
N ILE A 116 -3.39 10.05 18.27
CA ILE A 116 -3.62 11.27 19.04
C ILE A 116 -4.78 12.06 18.45
N GLY A 117 -5.64 12.61 19.31
CA GLY A 117 -6.79 13.41 18.90
C GLY A 117 -7.92 12.53 18.33
N SER A 118 -8.52 12.96 17.23
CA SER A 118 -9.67 12.30 16.59
C SER A 118 -9.41 10.87 16.12
N PHE A 119 -8.13 10.47 15.98
CA PHE A 119 -7.78 9.11 15.60
C PHE A 119 -7.95 8.10 16.75
N GLY A 120 -7.89 8.58 17.99
CA GLY A 120 -8.10 7.77 19.20
C GLY A 120 -9.57 7.68 19.63
N ASP A 121 -10.47 8.39 18.94
CA ASP A 121 -11.89 8.38 19.28
C ASP A 121 -12.49 6.96 19.08
N PRO A 122 -13.37 6.49 19.99
CA PRO A 122 -14.00 5.18 19.84
C PRO A 122 -14.73 4.98 18.50
N SER A 123 -15.30 6.05 17.95
CA SER A 123 -15.94 6.05 16.62
C SER A 123 -14.93 5.83 15.50
N ALA A 124 -13.78 6.51 15.53
CA ALA A 124 -12.71 6.37 14.55
C ALA A 124 -12.16 4.94 14.55
N ILE A 125 -11.91 4.39 15.74
CA ILE A 125 -11.44 3.02 15.93
C ILE A 125 -12.46 2.01 15.39
N ALA A 126 -13.74 2.18 15.70
CA ALA A 126 -14.80 1.27 15.27
C ALA A 126 -15.07 1.31 13.76
N SER A 127 -14.76 2.42 13.08
CA SER A 127 -15.01 2.61 11.65
C SER A 127 -13.80 2.35 10.74
N ARG A 128 -12.57 2.22 11.29
CA ARG A 128 -11.31 2.14 10.52
C ARG A 128 -11.20 1.00 9.50
N GLN A 129 -11.93 -0.10 9.73
CA GLN A 129 -11.99 -1.26 8.84
C GLN A 129 -13.29 -1.31 8.00
N LYS A 130 -14.25 -0.43 8.29
CA LYS A 130 -15.61 -0.47 7.71
C LYS A 130 -15.81 0.60 6.65
N LEU A 131 -15.17 1.75 6.82
CA LEU A 131 -15.23 2.86 5.86
C LEU A 131 -14.15 2.72 4.80
N ASP A 132 -14.40 3.33 3.64
CA ASP A 132 -13.35 3.59 2.68
C ASP A 132 -12.23 4.42 3.35
N PRO A 133 -10.94 4.10 3.14
CA PRO A 133 -9.83 4.83 3.75
C PRO A 133 -9.88 6.33 3.49
N GLY A 134 -10.25 6.76 2.28
CA GLY A 134 -10.40 8.17 1.93
C GLY A 134 -11.51 8.84 2.75
N GLU A 135 -12.67 8.21 2.83
CA GLU A 135 -13.81 8.71 3.65
C GLU A 135 -13.47 8.79 5.14
N TRP A 136 -12.73 7.81 5.65
CA TRP A 136 -12.26 7.82 7.04
C TRP A 136 -11.34 9.01 7.29
N TRP A 137 -10.39 9.28 6.39
CA TRP A 137 -9.49 10.45 6.47
C TRP A 137 -10.21 11.79 6.35
N LEU A 138 -11.29 11.88 5.56
CA LEU A 138 -12.13 13.07 5.50
C LEU A 138 -12.89 13.33 6.82
N SER A 139 -13.29 12.26 7.50
CA SER A 139 -14.05 12.31 8.75
C SER A 139 -13.17 12.66 9.94
N TYR A 140 -12.05 11.96 10.11
CA TYR A 140 -11.21 12.03 11.32
C TYR A 140 -9.89 12.77 11.12
N GLY A 141 -9.40 12.94 9.89
CA GLY A 141 -8.13 13.62 9.60
C GLY A 141 -8.18 15.15 9.57
N ARG A 142 -9.25 15.78 10.06
CA ARG A 142 -9.49 17.24 9.93
C ARG A 142 -8.43 18.10 10.62
N SER A 143 -7.83 17.59 11.69
CA SER A 143 -6.77 18.25 12.46
C SER A 143 -5.41 18.21 11.76
N LEU A 144 -5.19 17.27 10.84
CA LEU A 144 -3.94 17.09 10.11
C LEU A 144 -4.09 17.57 8.67
N THR A 145 -4.17 18.90 8.48
CA THR A 145 -4.57 19.49 7.21
C THR A 145 -3.60 19.16 6.08
N THR A 146 -2.30 19.22 6.34
CA THR A 146 -1.25 19.00 5.32
C THR A 146 -1.14 17.52 4.96
N LEU A 147 -1.12 16.66 5.97
CA LEU A 147 -1.06 15.22 5.79
C LEU A 147 -2.33 14.68 5.13
N ARG A 148 -3.52 15.18 5.53
CA ARG A 148 -4.80 14.75 4.93
C ARG A 148 -4.83 15.06 3.44
N GLU A 149 -4.36 16.23 3.00
CA GLU A 149 -4.33 16.56 1.57
C GLU A 149 -3.50 15.55 0.76
N ILE A 150 -2.33 15.17 1.26
CA ILE A 150 -1.46 14.18 0.62
C ILE A 150 -2.12 12.80 0.68
N THR A 151 -2.67 12.43 1.84
CA THR A 151 -3.26 11.13 2.07
C THR A 151 -4.47 10.88 1.17
N ILE A 152 -5.35 11.85 1.02
CA ILE A 152 -6.49 11.75 0.10
C ILE A 152 -5.98 11.55 -1.33
N ARG A 153 -4.95 12.29 -1.76
CA ARG A 153 -4.37 12.10 -3.11
C ARG A 153 -3.77 10.72 -3.29
N VAL A 154 -3.02 10.21 -2.31
CA VAL A 154 -2.41 8.88 -2.35
C VAL A 154 -3.50 7.80 -2.39
N LEU A 155 -4.46 7.84 -1.47
CA LEU A 155 -5.52 6.82 -1.36
C LEU A 155 -6.52 6.88 -2.53
N SER A 156 -6.64 8.02 -3.19
CA SER A 156 -7.49 8.20 -4.37
C SER A 156 -6.82 7.77 -5.68
N GLN A 157 -5.52 7.44 -5.69
CA GLN A 157 -4.93 6.83 -6.88
C GLN A 157 -5.34 5.36 -6.97
N THR A 158 -5.86 4.98 -8.12
CA THR A 158 -6.20 3.59 -8.42
C THR A 158 -4.93 2.81 -8.73
N SER A 159 -4.88 1.54 -8.33
CA SER A 159 -3.76 0.66 -8.68
C SER A 159 -3.81 0.15 -10.13
N SER A 160 -4.89 0.43 -10.86
CA SER A 160 -5.10 -0.04 -12.24
C SER A 160 -4.61 0.99 -13.26
N SER A 161 -3.55 0.65 -13.99
CA SER A 161 -3.14 1.33 -15.23
C SER A 161 -4.01 0.90 -16.43
N SER A 162 -5.34 0.85 -16.29
CA SER A 162 -6.21 0.40 -17.40
C SER A 162 -6.25 1.35 -18.61
N GLY A 163 -5.57 2.50 -18.55
CA GLY A 163 -5.53 3.51 -19.61
C GLY A 163 -4.28 3.56 -20.49
N CYS A 164 -3.17 2.91 -20.13
CA CYS A 164 -2.01 2.84 -21.02
C CYS A 164 -1.22 1.57 -20.73
N GLU A 165 -1.37 0.61 -21.65
CA GLU A 165 -0.63 -0.65 -21.75
C GLU A 165 -0.72 -1.58 -20.53
N ARG A 166 -1.64 -2.55 -20.66
CA ARG A 166 -1.66 -3.87 -20.00
C ARG A 166 -0.38 -4.11 -19.19
N ASN A 167 -0.50 -3.96 -17.86
CA ASN A 167 0.57 -4.24 -16.91
C ASN A 167 1.24 -5.57 -17.29
N ASN A 168 2.57 -5.57 -17.31
CA ASN A 168 3.45 -6.65 -17.80
C ASN A 168 3.32 -7.97 -17.00
N TRP A 169 2.34 -8.07 -16.11
CA TRP A 169 2.00 -9.25 -15.33
C TRP A 169 1.36 -10.37 -16.15
N SER A 170 0.71 -10.04 -17.27
CA SER A 170 0.32 -11.05 -18.27
C SER A 170 1.54 -11.78 -18.86
N THR A 171 2.70 -11.12 -18.94
CA THR A 171 3.98 -11.75 -19.33
C THR A 171 4.44 -12.74 -18.24
N PHE A 172 4.19 -12.43 -16.97
CA PHE A 172 4.44 -13.34 -15.84
C PHE A 172 3.61 -14.62 -15.92
N ALA A 173 2.32 -14.49 -16.25
CA ALA A 173 1.45 -15.63 -16.51
C ALA A 173 1.90 -16.44 -17.75
N LEU A 174 2.46 -15.76 -18.76
CA LEU A 174 2.96 -16.39 -19.98
C LEU A 174 4.25 -17.19 -19.79
N ILE A 175 5.18 -16.70 -18.96
CA ILE A 175 6.46 -17.38 -18.69
C ILE A 175 6.22 -18.73 -17.98
N HIS A 176 5.13 -18.86 -17.22
CA HIS A 176 4.79 -20.10 -16.50
C HIS A 176 3.77 -21.01 -17.20
N THR A 177 3.05 -20.56 -18.22
CA THR A 177 2.17 -21.43 -19.04
C THR A 177 2.93 -22.24 -20.09
N LYS A 178 4.17 -21.89 -20.42
CA LYS A 178 5.01 -22.64 -21.37
C LYS A 178 5.80 -23.81 -20.78
N MET A 179 5.51 -24.24 -19.55
CA MET A 179 5.95 -25.55 -19.03
C MET A 179 4.81 -26.57 -19.08
N ARG A 180 4.31 -26.86 -20.28
CA ARG A 180 3.62 -28.11 -20.58
C ARG A 180 3.57 -28.35 -22.09
N ASN A 181 4.54 -29.11 -22.58
CA ASN A 181 4.40 -30.26 -23.46
C ASN A 181 5.75 -30.98 -23.55
#